data_AF-A0A0B7NQR9-F1
#
_entry.id   AF-A0A0B7NQR9-F1
#
_cell.length_a   1.000
_cell.length_b   1.000
_cell.length_c   1.000
_cell.angle_alpha   90.00
_cell.angle_beta   90.00
_cell.angle_gamma   90.00
#
_symmetry.space_group_name_H-M   'P 1'
#
loop_
_entity.id
_entity.type
_entity.pdbx_description
1 polymer ?
#
loop_
_entity_poly.entity_id
_entity_poly.type
_entity_poly.pdbx_seq_one_letter_code
_entity_poly.pdbx_strand_id
1 'polypeptide(L)'
;MALPRTHHTSFTPNEIEYIAGNEKIYIIPKVKFAKMNFIQGKIGPFQPPLSIEVPTWLALLLKKNDKCTIVCPDWLNVGKQEEEEKNEEFSKLPFHYMELSQMLLETASDDIPNAEQIRKLLKDLRETRQAKSRAGLDVLDDKWLGMNNLSLMEINEIRPFFTRAFNEMRKLNSNQSSDQPQASSQTF
;
A
#
# COMPACT_ATOMS: atom_id res chain seq x y z
N MET A 1 19.02 19.09 -3.29
CA MET A 1 18.63 19.26 -1.87
C MET A 1 18.87 17.92 -1.20
N ALA A 2 19.61 17.88 -0.08
CA ALA A 2 19.88 16.62 0.62
C ALA A 2 18.72 16.32 1.57
N LEU A 3 18.15 15.11 1.49
CA LEU A 3 17.17 14.66 2.47
C LEU A 3 17.84 14.53 3.86
N PRO A 4 17.09 14.69 4.97
CA PRO A 4 17.57 14.32 6.29
C PRO A 4 17.88 12.83 6.37
N ARG A 5 18.95 12.45 7.09
CA ARG A 5 19.42 11.05 7.21
C ARG A 5 18.34 10.06 7.69
N THR A 6 17.38 10.55 8.47
CA THR A 6 16.25 9.77 8.99
C THR A 6 15.26 9.33 7.92
N HIS A 7 15.15 10.08 6.81
CA HIS A 7 14.21 9.82 5.71
C HIS A 7 14.87 9.14 4.51
N HIS A 8 16.14 8.74 4.62
CA HIS A 8 16.82 8.02 3.54
C HIS A 8 16.37 6.57 3.41
N THR A 9 15.84 5.98 4.48
CA THR A 9 15.54 4.53 4.55
C THR A 9 14.06 4.20 4.33
N SER A 10 13.17 5.16 4.50
CA SER A 10 11.71 4.98 4.43
C SER A 10 11.03 6.24 3.91
N PHE A 11 9.92 6.05 3.22
CA PHE A 11 9.08 7.15 2.73
C PHE A 11 8.30 7.79 3.87
N THR A 12 8.02 9.08 3.75
CA THR A 12 7.04 9.74 4.62
C THR A 12 5.62 9.36 4.21
N PRO A 13 4.63 9.34 5.14
CA PRO A 13 3.25 9.02 4.79
C PRO A 13 2.71 9.85 3.62
N ASN A 14 3.06 11.14 3.56
CA ASN A 14 2.64 12.05 2.49
C ASN A 14 3.25 11.68 1.13
N GLU A 15 4.49 11.18 1.09
CA GLU A 15 5.10 10.69 -0.15
C GLU A 15 4.38 9.42 -0.64
N ILE A 16 3.97 8.55 0.27
CA ILE A 16 3.24 7.33 -0.06
C ILE A 16 1.84 7.68 -0.61
N GLU A 17 1.15 8.64 0.03
CA GLU A 17 -0.12 9.18 -0.46
C GLU A 17 0.04 9.80 -1.86
N TYR A 18 1.10 10.59 -2.07
CA TYR A 18 1.41 11.17 -3.37
C TYR A 18 1.65 10.10 -4.44
N ILE A 19 2.37 9.03 -4.11
CA ILE A 19 2.58 7.88 -5.02
C ILE A 19 1.25 7.21 -5.34
N ALA A 20 0.44 6.92 -4.32
CA ALA A 20 -0.88 6.30 -4.45
C ALA A 20 -1.84 7.16 -5.29
N GLY A 21 -1.68 8.48 -5.31
CA GLY A 21 -2.46 9.38 -6.15
C GLY A 21 -2.39 9.07 -7.65
N ASN A 22 -1.34 8.38 -8.11
CA ASN A 22 -1.18 7.98 -9.52
C ASN A 22 -1.97 6.71 -9.87
N GLU A 23 -2.48 5.98 -8.88
CA GLU A 23 -3.36 4.84 -9.12
C GLU A 23 -4.63 5.29 -9.82
N LYS A 24 -5.13 4.43 -10.69
CA LYS A 24 -6.27 4.75 -11.53
C LYS A 24 -7.56 4.28 -10.89
N ILE A 25 -8.57 5.14 -10.92
CA ILE A 25 -9.92 4.85 -10.43
C ILE A 25 -10.97 5.29 -11.44
N TYR A 26 -12.15 4.70 -11.33
CA TYR A 26 -13.28 5.02 -12.19
C TYR A 26 -14.10 6.17 -11.62
N ILE A 27 -14.44 7.12 -12.49
CA ILE A 27 -15.36 8.22 -12.16
C ILE A 27 -16.47 8.32 -13.20
N ILE A 28 -17.61 8.85 -12.78
CA ILE A 28 -18.72 9.24 -13.64
C ILE A 28 -18.73 10.78 -13.69
N PRO A 29 -18.39 11.40 -14.82
CA PRO A 29 -18.45 12.85 -14.95
C PRO A 29 -19.90 13.33 -14.95
N LYS A 30 -20.16 14.48 -14.31
CA LYS A 30 -21.45 15.18 -14.33
C LYS A 30 -21.53 16.19 -15.47
N VAL A 31 -20.37 16.68 -15.94
CA VAL A 31 -20.25 17.70 -16.98
C VAL A 31 -19.50 17.15 -18.19
N LYS A 32 -19.93 17.53 -19.39
CA LYS A 32 -19.20 17.23 -20.63
C LYS A 32 -17.92 18.05 -20.70
N PHE A 33 -16.78 17.40 -20.83
CA PHE A 33 -15.48 18.07 -21.05
C PHE A 33 -14.72 17.41 -22.21
N ALA A 34 -14.01 18.25 -22.97
CA ALA A 34 -13.10 17.78 -24.01
C ALA A 34 -11.93 17.00 -23.41
N LYS A 35 -11.18 16.30 -24.29
CA LYS A 35 -9.96 15.60 -23.90
C LYS A 35 -8.95 16.61 -23.32
N MET A 36 -8.42 16.30 -22.14
CA MET A 36 -7.35 17.07 -21.52
C MET A 36 -6.00 16.48 -21.94
N ASN A 37 -5.07 17.36 -22.35
CA ASN A 37 -3.71 16.96 -22.69
C ASN A 37 -2.81 17.20 -21.47
N PHE A 38 -2.28 16.13 -20.89
CA PHE A 38 -1.27 16.16 -19.83
C PHE A 38 0.09 15.76 -20.40
N ILE A 39 1.16 16.02 -19.64
CA ILE A 39 2.52 15.62 -20.00
C ILE A 39 2.62 14.10 -20.18
N GLN A 40 1.93 13.34 -19.32
CA GLN A 40 1.94 11.86 -19.34
C GLN A 40 0.96 11.25 -20.37
N GLY A 41 0.13 12.06 -21.04
CA GLY A 41 -0.85 11.54 -22.01
C GLY A 41 -2.15 12.33 -22.05
N LYS A 42 -3.12 11.81 -22.81
CA LYS A 42 -4.44 12.43 -22.97
C LYS A 42 -5.48 11.66 -22.16
N ILE A 43 -6.30 12.37 -21.40
CA ILE A 43 -7.39 11.79 -20.61
C ILE A 43 -8.71 12.37 -21.11
N GLY A 44 -9.73 11.53 -21.25
CA GLY A 44 -11.04 11.89 -21.78
C GLY A 44 -11.36 11.19 -23.12
N PRO A 45 -12.52 11.48 -23.72
CA PRO A 45 -13.41 12.59 -23.40
C PRO A 45 -14.27 12.30 -22.16
N PHE A 46 -14.67 13.34 -21.43
CA PHE A 46 -15.57 13.20 -20.28
C PHE A 46 -17.00 13.39 -20.78
N GLN A 47 -17.77 12.31 -20.83
CA GLN A 47 -19.14 12.32 -21.33
C GLN A 47 -20.07 11.64 -20.34
N PRO A 48 -20.96 12.38 -19.65
CA PRO A 48 -21.98 11.77 -18.81
C PRO A 48 -22.92 10.90 -19.66
N PRO A 49 -23.39 9.74 -19.16
CA PRO A 49 -23.10 9.11 -17.86
C PRO A 49 -21.99 8.04 -17.93
N LEU A 50 -21.13 8.07 -18.95
CA LEU A 50 -20.13 7.03 -19.15
C LEU A 50 -19.02 7.11 -18.10
N SER A 51 -18.71 5.98 -17.48
CA SER A 51 -17.56 5.88 -16.58
C SER A 51 -16.25 5.98 -17.36
N ILE A 52 -15.26 6.64 -16.76
CA ILE A 52 -13.93 6.80 -17.32
C ILE A 52 -12.88 6.55 -16.24
N GLU A 53 -11.80 5.89 -16.64
CA GLU A 53 -10.64 5.65 -15.79
C GLU A 53 -9.73 6.90 -15.78
N VAL A 54 -9.44 7.41 -14.58
CA VAL A 54 -8.56 8.56 -14.37
C VAL A 54 -7.65 8.33 -13.17
N PRO A 55 -6.48 9.00 -13.10
CA PRO A 55 -5.67 9.00 -11.88
C PRO A 55 -6.45 9.56 -10.69
N THR A 56 -6.19 9.02 -9.51
CA THR A 56 -6.88 9.38 -8.26
C THR A 56 -6.72 10.86 -7.95
N TRP A 57 -5.54 11.45 -8.14
CA TRP A 57 -5.35 12.89 -7.93
C TRP A 57 -6.27 13.77 -8.79
N LEU A 58 -6.57 13.33 -10.03
CA LEU A 58 -7.45 14.05 -10.94
C LEU A 58 -8.92 13.85 -10.55
N ALA A 59 -9.29 12.63 -10.17
CA ALA A 59 -10.63 12.32 -9.66
C ALA A 59 -10.96 13.17 -8.42
N LEU A 60 -10.05 13.25 -7.45
CA LEU A 60 -10.23 14.07 -6.24
C LEU A 60 -10.37 15.56 -6.59
N LEU A 61 -9.57 16.07 -7.53
CA LEU A 61 -9.67 17.46 -7.99
C LEU A 61 -11.03 17.75 -8.66
N LEU A 62 -11.53 16.84 -9.50
CA LEU A 62 -12.83 16.98 -10.15
C LEU A 62 -13.98 16.86 -9.13
N LYS A 63 -13.86 15.99 -8.12
CA LYS A 63 -14.83 15.82 -7.05
C LYS A 63 -14.92 17.06 -6.16
N LYS A 64 -13.79 17.66 -5.77
CA LYS A 64 -13.76 18.94 -5.02
C LYS A 64 -14.48 20.09 -5.74
N ASN A 65 -14.55 20.03 -7.07
CA ASN A 65 -15.27 21.00 -7.91
C ASN A 65 -16.70 20.55 -8.28
N ASP A 66 -17.21 19.47 -7.68
CA ASP A 66 -18.50 18.84 -7.97
C ASP A 66 -18.73 18.49 -9.46
N LYS A 67 -17.66 18.13 -10.18
CA LYS A 67 -17.72 17.79 -11.62
C LYS A 67 -17.83 16.30 -11.91
N CYS A 68 -17.65 15.45 -10.91
CA CYS A 68 -17.77 14.00 -11.05
C CYS A 68 -18.28 13.36 -9.77
N THR A 69 -18.81 12.16 -9.93
CA THR A 69 -19.10 11.20 -8.87
C THR A 69 -18.08 10.09 -8.97
N ILE A 70 -17.40 9.76 -7.86
CA ILE A 70 -16.41 8.69 -7.83
C ILE A 70 -17.14 7.35 -7.69
N VAL A 71 -16.72 6.35 -8.47
CA VAL A 71 -17.26 5.00 -8.34
C VAL A 71 -16.53 4.30 -7.20
N CYS A 72 -17.28 3.74 -6.24
CA CYS A 72 -16.70 2.97 -5.14
C CYS A 72 -15.93 1.75 -5.68
N PRO A 73 -14.64 1.58 -5.35
CA PRO A 73 -13.88 0.42 -5.78
C PRO A 73 -14.42 -0.89 -5.16
N ASP A 74 -14.37 -1.99 -5.92
CA ASP A 74 -14.92 -3.28 -5.50
C ASP A 74 -14.28 -3.85 -4.22
N TRP A 75 -13.00 -3.54 -4.00
CA TRP A 75 -12.25 -3.97 -2.81
C TRP A 75 -12.62 -3.19 -1.55
N LEU A 76 -13.23 -2.01 -1.70
CA LEU A 76 -13.68 -1.16 -0.58
C LEU A 76 -15.08 -1.60 -0.12
N ASN A 77 -15.23 -2.89 0.18
CA ASN A 77 -16.48 -3.51 0.61
C ASN A 77 -16.28 -4.26 1.94
N VAL A 78 -17.36 -4.36 2.71
CA VAL A 78 -17.42 -4.90 4.07
C VAL A 78 -16.89 -6.33 4.18
N GLY A 79 -17.05 -7.16 3.13
CA GLY A 79 -16.71 -8.58 3.18
C GLY A 79 -15.22 -8.90 3.27
N LYS A 80 -14.31 -7.98 2.92
CA LYS A 80 -12.87 -8.28 2.86
C LYS A 80 -12.20 -8.40 4.22
N GLN A 81 -12.74 -7.76 5.26
CA GLN A 81 -12.23 -7.94 6.62
C GLN A 81 -12.44 -9.37 7.11
N GLU A 82 -13.60 -9.95 6.86
CA GLU A 82 -13.90 -11.31 7.30
C GLU A 82 -12.99 -12.36 6.64
N GLU A 83 -12.53 -12.10 5.41
CA GLU A 83 -11.55 -12.95 4.73
C GLU A 83 -10.17 -12.90 5.39
N GLU A 84 -9.78 -11.75 5.94
CA GLU A 84 -8.51 -11.58 6.64
C GLU A 84 -8.51 -12.30 8.00
N GLU A 85 -9.61 -12.26 8.75
CA GLU A 85 -9.69 -12.92 10.06
C GLU A 85 -9.66 -14.45 9.96
N LYS A 86 -10.20 -15.02 8.88
CA LYS A 86 -10.31 -16.48 8.69
C LYS A 86 -9.03 -17.13 8.19
N ASN A 87 -8.21 -16.41 7.44
CA ASN A 87 -7.03 -16.97 6.78
C ASN A 87 -5.75 -16.63 7.55
N GLU A 88 -4.80 -17.56 7.58
CA GLU A 88 -3.46 -17.29 8.13
C GLU A 88 -2.65 -16.36 7.22
N GLU A 89 -2.81 -16.51 5.90
CA GLU A 89 -2.18 -15.63 4.90
C GLU A 89 -2.89 -14.28 4.78
N PHE A 90 -2.14 -13.27 4.32
CA PHE A 90 -2.68 -11.95 4.00
C PHE A 90 -3.65 -12.02 2.83
N SER A 91 -4.84 -11.42 2.99
CA SER A 91 -5.82 -11.28 1.92
C SER A 91 -5.26 -10.43 0.77
N LYS A 92 -5.75 -10.70 -0.44
CA LYS A 92 -5.35 -9.97 -1.65
C LYS A 92 -6.02 -8.60 -1.66
N LEU A 93 -5.24 -7.57 -1.39
CA LEU A 93 -5.64 -6.17 -1.44
C LEU A 93 -4.77 -5.39 -2.42
N PRO A 94 -5.26 -4.27 -2.97
CA PRO A 94 -4.42 -3.36 -3.73
C PRO A 94 -3.22 -2.89 -2.91
N PHE A 95 -2.10 -2.67 -3.59
CA PHE A 95 -0.84 -2.30 -2.93
C PHE A 95 -0.92 -0.99 -2.14
N HIS A 96 -1.80 -0.08 -2.55
CA HIS A 96 -2.04 1.23 -1.93
C HIS A 96 -3.45 1.37 -1.32
N TYR A 97 -4.03 0.27 -0.82
CA TYR A 97 -5.41 0.29 -0.34
C TYR A 97 -5.64 1.28 0.83
N MET A 98 -4.64 1.46 1.70
CA MET A 98 -4.73 2.32 2.88
C MET A 98 -4.84 3.79 2.48
N GLU A 99 -3.96 4.23 1.58
CA GLU A 99 -3.89 5.61 1.11
C GLU A 99 -5.09 5.93 0.23
N LEU A 100 -5.45 5.01 -0.68
CA LEU A 100 -6.64 5.17 -1.53
C LEU A 100 -7.91 5.26 -0.69
N SER A 101 -8.08 4.39 0.29
CA SER A 101 -9.27 4.43 1.14
C SER A 101 -9.34 5.72 1.97
N GLN A 102 -8.21 6.19 2.51
CA GLN A 102 -8.17 7.45 3.24
C GLN A 102 -8.55 8.63 2.33
N MET A 103 -7.88 8.80 1.18
CA MET A 103 -8.15 9.90 0.24
C MET A 103 -9.61 9.93 -0.24
N LEU A 104 -10.16 8.74 -0.56
CA LEU A 104 -11.53 8.59 -1.02
C LEU A 104 -12.55 8.90 0.07
N LEU A 105 -12.36 8.39 1.28
CA LEU A 105 -13.27 8.64 2.40
C LEU A 105 -13.21 10.09 2.86
N GLU A 106 -12.08 10.79 2.72
CA GLU A 106 -11.98 12.21 3.08
C GLU A 106 -12.70 13.14 2.09
N THR A 107 -12.62 12.85 0.79
CA THR A 107 -13.15 13.77 -0.25
C THR A 107 -14.50 13.34 -0.82
N ALA A 108 -14.79 12.04 -0.83
CA ALA A 108 -15.91 11.43 -1.55
C ALA A 108 -16.73 10.48 -0.67
N SER A 109 -16.83 10.77 0.63
CA SER A 109 -17.64 9.98 1.58
C SER A 109 -19.12 9.90 1.19
N ASP A 110 -19.62 10.88 0.43
CA ASP A 110 -20.98 10.95 -0.09
C ASP A 110 -21.25 9.97 -1.25
N ASP A 111 -20.22 9.61 -2.02
CA ASP A 111 -20.32 8.65 -3.12
C ASP A 111 -20.17 7.19 -2.66
N ILE A 112 -19.66 6.97 -1.44
CA ILE A 112 -19.33 5.65 -0.90
C ILE A 112 -20.47 5.16 0.00
N PRO A 113 -21.05 3.98 -0.26
CA PRO A 113 -22.09 3.43 0.60
C PRO A 113 -21.52 3.08 1.98
N ASN A 114 -22.24 3.44 3.05
CA ASN A 114 -21.87 3.13 4.44
C ASN A 114 -20.42 3.57 4.81
N ALA A 115 -19.98 4.75 4.37
CA ALA A 115 -18.62 5.26 4.59
C ALA A 115 -18.12 5.18 6.05
N GLU A 116 -18.97 5.49 7.03
CA GLU A 116 -18.59 5.40 8.45
C GLU A 116 -18.32 3.96 8.92
N GLN A 117 -19.11 3.00 8.44
CA GLN A 117 -18.86 1.60 8.72
C GLN A 117 -17.54 1.15 8.08
N ILE A 118 -17.27 1.56 6.84
CA ILE A 118 -16.02 1.25 6.14
C ILE A 118 -14.81 1.82 6.90
N ARG A 119 -14.90 3.04 7.43
CA ARG A 119 -13.83 3.62 8.29
C ARG A 119 -13.51 2.73 9.49
N LYS A 120 -14.53 2.17 10.14
CA LYS A 120 -14.33 1.25 11.26
C LYS A 120 -13.66 -0.05 10.81
N LEU A 121 -14.19 -0.67 9.76
CA LEU A 121 -13.66 -1.94 9.25
C LEU A 121 -12.21 -1.82 8.76
N LEU A 122 -11.83 -0.69 8.15
CA LEU A 122 -10.45 -0.43 7.74
C LEU A 122 -9.49 -0.32 8.92
N LYS A 123 -9.95 0.22 10.07
CA LYS A 123 -9.15 0.25 11.30
C LYS A 123 -8.96 -1.15 11.84
N ASP A 124 -10.04 -1.91 11.97
CA ASP A 124 -10.01 -3.29 12.45
C ASP A 124 -9.12 -4.18 11.55
N LEU A 125 -9.22 -4.01 10.22
CA LEU A 125 -8.37 -4.67 9.22
C LEU A 125 -6.89 -4.31 9.40
N ARG A 126 -6.58 -3.03 9.60
CA ARG A 126 -5.20 -2.56 9.85
C ARG A 126 -4.62 -3.20 11.11
N GLU A 127 -5.39 -3.21 12.19
CA GLU A 127 -4.96 -3.80 13.46
C GLU A 127 -4.68 -5.29 13.32
N THR A 128 -5.57 -6.01 12.63
CA THR A 128 -5.43 -7.45 12.35
C THR A 128 -4.16 -7.73 11.53
N ARG A 129 -3.94 -6.99 10.45
CA ARG A 129 -2.77 -7.18 9.58
C ARG A 129 -1.47 -6.75 10.24
N GLN A 130 -1.50 -5.73 11.09
CA GLN A 130 -0.34 -5.34 11.90
C GLN A 130 0.01 -6.42 12.93
N ALA A 131 -0.99 -7.02 13.58
CA ALA A 131 -0.77 -8.13 14.52
C ALA A 131 -0.15 -9.36 13.81
N LYS A 132 -0.69 -9.75 12.65
CA LYS A 132 -0.13 -10.81 11.81
C LYS A 132 1.30 -10.51 11.38
N SER A 133 1.56 -9.28 10.96
CA SER A 133 2.90 -8.85 10.54
C SER A 133 3.90 -8.96 11.70
N ARG A 134 3.52 -8.57 12.92
CA ARG A 134 4.37 -8.74 14.11
C ARG A 134 4.62 -10.21 14.44
N ALA A 135 3.59 -11.05 14.40
CA ALA A 135 3.74 -12.49 14.59
C ALA A 135 4.68 -13.12 13.55
N GLY A 136 4.60 -12.68 12.29
CA GLY A 136 5.53 -13.09 11.24
C GLY A 136 6.97 -12.60 11.46
N LEU A 137 7.15 -11.45 12.11
CA LEU A 137 8.47 -10.93 12.48
C LEU A 137 9.09 -11.65 13.69
N ASP A 138 8.31 -12.36 14.50
CA ASP A 138 8.86 -13.17 15.60
C ASP A 138 9.53 -14.46 15.08
N VAL A 139 9.12 -14.94 13.90
CA VAL A 139 9.64 -16.16 13.25
C VAL A 139 10.68 -15.84 12.18
N LEU A 140 11.39 -14.71 12.29
CA LEU A 140 12.39 -14.31 11.30
C LEU A 140 13.58 -15.24 11.26
N ASP A 141 13.89 -15.72 10.06
CA ASP A 141 15.14 -16.41 9.73
C ASP A 141 16.11 -15.48 8.99
N ASP A 142 17.40 -15.82 8.96
CA ASP A 142 18.47 -15.01 8.37
C ASP A 142 18.56 -15.09 6.84
N LYS A 143 17.81 -16.01 6.23
CA LYS A 143 17.89 -16.32 4.79
C LYS A 143 16.75 -15.75 3.96
N TRP A 144 15.52 -15.92 4.41
CA TRP A 144 14.34 -15.57 3.61
C TRP A 144 13.13 -15.27 4.50
N LEU A 145 12.38 -14.23 4.13
CA LEU A 145 11.03 -13.98 4.61
C LEU A 145 10.06 -13.84 3.44
N GLY A 146 8.94 -14.58 3.47
CA GLY A 146 7.84 -14.39 2.54
C GLY A 146 6.99 -13.17 2.91
N MET A 147 6.86 -12.20 2.00
CA MET A 147 6.11 -10.95 2.21
C MET A 147 5.00 -10.81 1.15
N ASN A 148 4.10 -11.79 1.07
CA ASN A 148 3.06 -11.80 0.05
C ASN A 148 1.87 -10.91 0.46
N ASN A 149 1.29 -10.20 -0.51
CA ASN A 149 0.08 -9.38 -0.36
C ASN A 149 0.16 -8.28 0.72
N LEU A 150 1.35 -7.80 1.08
CA LEU A 150 1.52 -6.62 1.93
C LEU A 150 1.35 -5.32 1.13
N SER A 151 0.79 -4.30 1.76
CA SER A 151 0.66 -2.96 1.20
C SER A 151 1.94 -2.12 1.39
N LEU A 152 2.05 -1.03 0.63
CA LEU A 152 3.20 -0.14 0.74
C LEU A 152 3.32 0.50 2.13
N MET A 153 2.22 0.94 2.74
CA MET A 153 2.22 1.50 4.09
C MET A 153 2.75 0.49 5.12
N GLU A 154 2.23 -0.75 5.08
CA GLU A 154 2.65 -1.82 6.00
C GLU A 154 4.14 -2.14 5.86
N ILE A 155 4.63 -2.26 4.62
CA ILE A 155 6.05 -2.49 4.34
C ILE A 155 6.87 -1.31 4.85
N ASN A 156 6.42 -0.08 4.63
CA ASN A 156 7.16 1.12 5.03
C ASN A 156 7.25 1.27 6.56
N GLU A 157 6.24 0.83 7.31
CA GLU A 157 6.28 0.79 8.77
C GLU A 157 7.30 -0.23 9.29
N ILE A 158 7.36 -1.42 8.68
CA ILE A 158 8.20 -2.52 9.14
C ILE A 158 9.67 -2.36 8.68
N ARG A 159 9.88 -1.74 7.52
CA ARG A 159 11.17 -1.66 6.82
C ARG A 159 12.34 -1.15 7.69
N PRO A 160 12.24 -0.05 8.45
CA PRO A 160 13.38 0.46 9.21
C PRO A 160 13.87 -0.51 10.28
N PHE A 161 12.94 -1.18 10.96
CA PHE A 161 13.27 -2.20 11.96
C PHE A 161 13.81 -3.46 11.29
N PHE A 162 13.06 -4.00 10.32
CA PHE A 162 13.39 -5.27 9.67
C PHE A 162 14.75 -5.23 8.99
N THR A 163 15.05 -4.18 8.21
CA THR A 163 16.34 -4.07 7.51
C THR A 163 17.51 -4.02 8.48
N ARG A 164 17.36 -3.34 9.62
CA ARG A 164 18.41 -3.30 10.64
C ARG A 164 18.59 -4.65 11.33
N ALA A 165 17.51 -5.23 11.84
CA ALA A 165 17.55 -6.51 12.55
C ALA A 165 18.11 -7.63 11.66
N PHE A 166 17.61 -7.73 10.44
CA PHE A 166 18.04 -8.72 9.45
C PHE A 166 19.52 -8.58 9.10
N ASN A 167 20.01 -7.35 8.90
CA ASN A 167 21.43 -7.11 8.62
C ASN A 167 22.32 -7.52 9.80
N GLU A 168 21.90 -7.28 11.05
CA GLU A 168 22.66 -7.71 12.22
C GLU A 168 22.64 -9.24 12.40
N MET A 169 21.50 -9.91 12.21
CA MET A 169 21.41 -11.37 12.21
C MET A 169 22.35 -12.00 11.17
N ARG A 170 22.35 -11.44 9.96
CA ARG A 170 23.21 -11.91 8.87
C ARG A 170 24.70 -11.73 9.17
N LYS A 171 25.10 -10.63 9.82
CA LYS A 171 26.49 -10.39 10.24
C LYS A 171 26.94 -11.40 11.29
N LEU A 172 26.09 -11.71 12.27
CA LEU A 172 26.39 -12.71 13.30
C LEU A 172 26.59 -14.10 12.68
N ASN A 173 25.74 -14.49 11.74
CA ASN A 173 25.83 -15.80 11.08
C ASN A 173 27.00 -15.90 10.09
N SER A 174 27.39 -14.80 9.43
CA SER A 174 28.60 -14.80 8.59
C SER A 174 29.89 -14.98 9.41
N ASN A 175 29.94 -14.45 10.63
CA ASN A 175 31.09 -14.64 11.52
C ASN A 175 31.18 -16.08 12.03
N GLN A 176 30.05 -16.73 12.35
CA GLN A 176 30.05 -18.14 12.74
C GLN A 176 30.53 -19.07 11.61
N SER A 177 30.26 -18.70 10.35
CA SER A 177 30.69 -19.46 9.18
C SER A 177 32.19 -19.36 8.90
N SER A 178 32.86 -18.31 9.41
CA SER A 178 34.30 -18.08 9.21
C SER A 178 35.18 -18.67 10.31
N ASP A 179 34.60 -18.99 11.48
CA ASP A 179 35.31 -19.61 12.62
C ASP A 179 35.34 -21.16 12.59
N GLN A 180 34.89 -21.82 11.50
CA GLN A 180 35.16 -23.25 11.33
C GLN A 180 36.64 -23.47 10.95
N PRO A 181 37.46 -24.11 11.80
CA PRO A 181 38.84 -24.39 11.45
C PRO A 181 38.86 -25.33 10.25
N GLN A 182 39.60 -24.94 9.20
CA GLN A 182 39.91 -25.80 8.07
C GLN A 182 40.56 -27.07 8.61
N ALA A 183 39.78 -28.15 8.72
CA ALA A 183 40.31 -29.48 8.99
C ALA A 183 41.22 -29.85 7.82
N SER A 184 42.52 -29.67 8.06
CA SER A 184 43.60 -30.02 7.15
C SER A 184 43.42 -31.45 6.65
N SER A 185 42.99 -31.59 5.39
CA SER A 185 43.06 -32.84 4.66
C SER A 185 44.53 -33.12 4.35
N GLN A 186 45.22 -33.79 5.28
CA GLN A 186 46.48 -34.46 4.97
C GLN A 186 46.14 -35.83 4.40
N THR A 187 46.30 -35.93 3.09
CA THR A 187 46.52 -37.18 2.35
C THR A 187 47.78 -37.88 2.84
N PHE A 188 47.65 -39.15 3.21
CA PHE A 188 48.61 -40.22 2.94
C PHE A 188 47.84 -41.51 2.67
#